data_AF-A0AA86VVH6-F1
#
_entry.id   AF-A0AA86VVH6-F1
#
_cell.length_a   1.000
_cell.length_b   1.000
_cell.length_c   1.000
_cell.angle_alpha   90.00
_cell.angle_beta   90.00
_cell.angle_gamma   90.00
#
_symmetry.space_group_name_H-M   'P 1'
#
loop_
_entity.id
_entity.type
_entity.pdbx_description
1 polymer ?
#
loop_
_entity_poly.entity_id
_entity_poly.type
_entity_poly.pdbx_seq_one_letter_code
_entity_poly.pdbx_strand_id
1 'polypeptide(L)'
;MFRSDSNAEDLEGFAGAGLFDCVIMDKVEKVVLDYSKDPIISDKPFQTSLFSRIAEAGKILEDLYGFPQDIEGVVKDGTIFVVQARPQI
;
A
#
# COMPACT_ATOMS: atom_id res chain seq x y z
N MET A 1 10.69 4.15 3.55
CA MET A 1 10.69 2.77 3.06
C MET A 1 10.67 2.85 1.55
N PHE A 2 11.75 2.46 0.88
CA PHE A 2 11.75 2.27 -0.57
C PHE A 2 11.42 0.80 -0.80
N ARG A 3 10.36 0.50 -1.54
CA ARG A 3 10.09 -0.87 -2.01
C ARG A 3 10.49 -0.98 -3.48
N SER A 4 10.75 -2.21 -3.92
CA SER A 4 11.03 -2.50 -5.31
C SER A 4 9.78 -2.26 -6.13
N ASP A 5 9.76 -1.21 -6.93
CA ASP A 5 8.76 -0.96 -7.97
C ASP A 5 9.20 -1.69 -9.25
N SER A 6 9.04 -3.01 -9.30
CA SER A 6 9.44 -3.78 -10.47
C SER A 6 8.29 -4.63 -10.97
N ASN A 7 7.84 -4.42 -12.20
CA ASN A 7 6.82 -5.26 -12.89
C ASN A 7 7.18 -6.75 -12.91
N ALA A 8 8.44 -7.10 -12.60
CA ALA A 8 8.88 -8.48 -12.48
C ALA A 8 8.30 -9.19 -11.26
N GLU A 9 7.77 -8.47 -10.26
CA GLU A 9 7.23 -9.06 -9.03
C GLU A 9 5.89 -9.79 -9.21
N ASP A 10 5.14 -9.41 -10.25
CA ASP A 10 3.82 -9.96 -10.58
C ASP A 10 3.88 -11.05 -11.68
N LEU A 11 5.08 -11.38 -12.18
CA LEU A 11 5.25 -12.42 -13.20
C LEU A 11 5.15 -13.82 -12.59
N GLU A 12 4.43 -14.73 -13.25
CA GLU A 12 4.30 -16.12 -12.85
C GLU A 12 5.69 -16.79 -12.76
N GLY A 13 6.11 -17.17 -11.55
CA GLY A 13 7.43 -17.75 -11.28
C GLY A 13 8.54 -16.75 -10.87
N PHE A 14 8.25 -15.45 -10.86
CA PHE A 14 9.12 -14.40 -10.33
C PHE A 14 8.40 -13.64 -9.21
N ALA A 15 8.33 -14.24 -8.01
CA ALA A 15 7.84 -13.53 -6.84
C ALA A 15 8.91 -12.54 -6.31
N GLY A 16 9.17 -11.47 -7.06
CA GLY A 16 10.09 -10.39 -6.71
C GLY A 16 9.69 -9.62 -5.43
N ALA A 17 8.42 -9.72 -5.04
CA ALA A 17 7.88 -9.14 -3.82
C ALA A 17 8.58 -9.75 -2.59
N GLY A 18 9.49 -8.98 -1.98
CA GLY A 18 10.29 -9.41 -0.84
C GLY A 18 11.63 -10.08 -1.17
N LEU A 19 12.03 -10.09 -2.45
CA LEU A 19 13.32 -10.64 -2.90
C LEU A 19 14.50 -9.70 -2.60
N PHE A 20 14.21 -8.43 -2.30
CA PHE A 20 15.19 -7.45 -1.88
C PHE A 20 15.20 -7.34 -0.36
N ASP A 21 16.34 -7.67 0.24
CA ASP A 21 16.58 -7.45 1.66
C ASP A 21 16.69 -5.93 1.91
N CYS A 22 16.02 -5.46 2.96
CA CYS A 22 16.11 -4.06 3.34
C CYS A 22 17.49 -3.83 3.96
N VAL A 23 18.32 -2.99 3.34
CA VAL A 23 19.59 -2.59 3.96
C VAL A 23 19.27 -1.70 5.16
N ILE A 24 19.51 -2.23 6.35
CA ILE A 24 19.23 -1.53 7.60
C ILE A 24 20.37 -0.53 7.84
N MET A 25 20.05 0.76 7.77
CA MET A 25 21.04 1.83 7.95
C MET A 25 21.44 2.02 9.42
N ASP A 26 20.49 1.78 10.33
CA ASP A 26 20.67 1.91 11.78
C ASP A 26 20.61 0.54 12.49
N LYS A 27 21.02 0.50 13.76
CA LYS A 27 20.96 -0.73 14.55
C LYS A 27 19.49 -1.13 14.81
N VAL A 28 19.14 -2.37 14.53
CA VAL A 28 17.80 -2.92 14.81
C VAL A 28 17.57 -3.05 16.30
N GLU A 29 16.45 -2.53 16.77
CA GLU A 29 15.94 -2.78 18.12
C GLU A 29 14.81 -3.83 18.08
N LYS A 30 14.88 -4.81 18.99
CA LYS A 30 13.79 -5.77 19.18
C LYS A 30 12.79 -5.18 20.16
N VAL A 31 11.62 -4.83 19.65
CA VAL A 31 10.50 -4.30 20.44
C VAL A 31 9.25 -5.14 20.22
N VAL A 32 8.38 -5.19 21.23
CA VAL A 32 7.03 -5.73 21.05
C VAL A 32 6.17 -4.61 20.50
N LEU A 33 5.62 -4.82 19.30
CA LEU A 33 4.73 -3.86 18.65
C LEU A 33 3.31 -4.07 19.20
N ASP A 34 2.70 -3.01 19.72
CA ASP A 34 1.31 -3.00 20.19
C ASP A 34 0.46 -2.09 19.30
N TYR A 35 -0.26 -2.71 18.38
CA TYR A 35 -1.20 -2.04 17.49
C TYR A 35 -2.64 -2.04 18.02
N SER A 36 -2.89 -2.55 19.23
CA SER A 36 -4.26 -2.71 19.75
C SER A 36 -5.04 -1.40 19.85
N LYS A 37 -4.30 -0.29 19.98
CA LYS A 37 -4.85 1.07 20.10
C LYS A 37 -4.89 1.82 18.77
N ASP A 38 -4.35 1.26 17.69
CA ASP A 38 -4.40 1.94 16.40
C ASP A 38 -5.83 1.96 15.86
N PRO A 39 -6.35 3.12 15.42
CA PRO A 39 -7.72 3.24 14.89
C PRO A 39 -8.00 2.31 13.72
N ILE A 40 -6.99 2.03 12.89
CA ILE A 40 -7.14 1.08 11.78
C ILE A 40 -7.41 -0.36 12.25
N ILE A 41 -7.02 -0.71 13.48
CA ILE A 41 -7.23 -2.04 14.07
C ILE A 41 -8.57 -2.11 14.82
N SER A 42 -8.92 -1.08 15.60
CA SER A 42 -10.01 -1.17 16.59
C SER A 42 -11.19 -0.21 16.37
N ASP A 43 -11.08 0.82 15.53
CA ASP A 43 -12.12 1.84 15.32
C ASP A 43 -12.91 1.57 14.02
N LYS A 44 -14.14 1.08 14.17
CA LYS A 44 -15.00 0.70 13.03
C LYS A 44 -15.46 1.89 12.18
N PRO A 45 -15.94 3.00 12.78
CA PRO A 45 -16.18 4.24 12.03
C PRO A 45 -14.96 4.71 11.22
N PHE A 46 -13.77 4.75 11.84
CA PHE A 46 -12.55 5.16 11.17
C PHE A 46 -12.21 4.23 9.99
N GLN A 47 -12.24 2.92 10.20
CA GLN A 47 -12.04 1.92 9.14
C GLN A 47 -12.99 2.13 7.97
N THR A 48 -14.28 2.29 8.25
CA THR A 48 -15.30 2.49 7.22
C THR A 48 -15.01 3.75 6.41
N SER A 49 -14.69 4.86 7.08
CA SER A 49 -14.35 6.11 6.42
C SER A 49 -13.08 5.98 5.55
N LEU A 50 -12.01 5.42 6.11
CA LEU A 50 -10.74 5.26 5.42
C LEU A 50 -10.85 4.36 4.19
N PHE A 51 -11.42 3.16 4.35
CA PHE A 51 -11.52 2.19 3.25
C PHE A 51 -12.47 2.63 2.16
N SER A 52 -13.56 3.35 2.50
CA SER A 52 -14.47 3.90 1.48
C SER A 52 -13.75 4.89 0.57
N ARG A 53 -12.86 5.72 1.14
CA ARG A 53 -12.09 6.71 0.38
C ARG A 53 -10.98 6.08 -0.45
N ILE A 54 -10.35 5.02 0.05
CA ILE A 54 -9.39 4.23 -0.74
C ILE A 54 -10.09 3.57 -1.93
N ALA A 55 -11.27 2.98 -1.70
CA ALA A 55 -12.07 2.38 -2.78
C ALA A 55 -12.52 3.43 -3.82
N GLU A 56 -12.94 4.61 -3.37
CA GLU A 56 -13.29 5.73 -4.26
C GLU A 56 -12.10 6.18 -5.11
N ALA A 57 -10.91 6.34 -4.51
CA ALA A 57 -9.70 6.67 -5.25
C ALA A 57 -9.35 5.60 -6.30
N GLY A 58 -9.46 4.31 -5.94
CA GLY A 58 -9.27 3.20 -6.87
C GLY A 58 -10.27 3.24 -8.03
N LYS A 59 -11.54 3.53 -7.75
CA LYS A 59 -12.57 3.63 -8.79
C LYS A 59 -12.33 4.79 -9.75
N ILE A 60 -11.95 5.96 -9.23
CA ILE A 60 -11.61 7.13 -10.05
C ILE A 60 -10.46 6.80 -11.01
N LEU A 61 -9.42 6.10 -10.53
CA LEU A 61 -8.28 5.73 -11.36
C LEU A 61 -8.65 4.67 -12.41
N GLU A 62 -9.40 3.63 -12.03
CA GLU A 62 -9.90 2.63 -12.97
C GLU A 62 -10.73 3.28 -14.09
N ASP A 63 -11.65 4.19 -13.74
CA ASP A 63 -12.49 4.89 -14.72
C ASP A 63 -11.67 5.83 -15.61
N LEU A 64 -10.63 6.47 -15.08
CA LEU A 64 -9.73 7.34 -15.82
C LEU A 64 -8.90 6.57 -16.86
N TYR A 65 -8.38 5.39 -16.49
CA TYR A 65 -7.54 4.58 -17.37
C TYR A 65 -8.34 3.61 -18.25
N GLY A 66 -9.56 3.25 -17.85
CA GLY A 66 -10.44 2.34 -18.58
C GLY A 66 -10.12 0.84 -18.37
N PHE A 67 -9.23 0.51 -17.43
CA PHE A 67 -8.86 -0.86 -17.06
C PHE A 67 -8.41 -0.91 -15.58
N PRO A 68 -8.41 -2.10 -14.93
CA PRO A 68 -7.97 -2.24 -13.55
C PRO A 68 -6.53 -1.78 -13.33
N GLN A 69 -6.29 -1.12 -12.20
CA GLN A 69 -4.98 -0.62 -11.81
C GLN A 69 -4.44 -1.33 -10.57
N ASP A 70 -3.15 -1.62 -10.58
CA ASP A 70 -2.33 -1.78 -9.38
C ASP A 70 -1.84 -0.39 -8.92
N ILE A 71 -2.11 -0.02 -7.67
CA ILE A 71 -1.98 1.36 -7.17
C ILE A 71 -1.14 1.36 -5.90
N GLU A 72 -0.05 2.13 -5.92
CA GLU A 72 0.72 2.43 -4.72
C GLU A 72 0.46 3.86 -4.25
N GLY A 73 0.32 4.02 -2.94
CA GLY A 73 0.00 5.31 -2.34
C GLY A 73 0.24 5.35 -0.84
N VAL A 74 0.03 6.53 -0.27
CA VAL A 74 0.14 6.78 1.17
C VAL A 74 -1.07 7.56 1.67
N VAL A 75 -1.54 7.22 2.86
CA VAL A 75 -2.51 8.02 3.59
C VAL A 75 -1.77 8.84 4.63
N LYS A 76 -1.84 10.16 4.53
CA LYS A 76 -1.24 11.08 5.49
C LYS A 76 -2.25 12.14 5.90
N ASP A 77 -2.49 12.25 7.21
CA ASP A 77 -3.45 13.20 7.80
C ASP A 77 -4.83 13.11 7.14
N GLY A 78 -5.25 11.87 6.87
CA GLY A 78 -6.51 11.61 6.18
C GLY A 78 -6.52 12.06 4.73
N THR A 79 -5.41 12.34 4.06
CA THR A 79 -5.33 12.60 2.62
C THR A 79 -4.67 11.42 1.91
N ILE A 80 -5.24 10.99 0.78
CA ILE A 80 -4.70 9.92 -0.05
C ILE A 80 -3.78 10.54 -1.09
N PHE A 81 -2.53 10.10 -1.13
CA PHE A 81 -1.57 10.45 -2.17
C PHE A 81 -1.26 9.20 -2.98
N VAL A 82 -1.55 9.25 -4.27
CA VAL A 82 -1.17 8.18 -5.21
C VAL A 82 0.24 8.49 -5.68
N VAL A 83 1.16 7.54 -5.50
CA VAL A 83 2.55 7.67 -5.96
C VAL A 83 2.79 6.89 -7.24
N GLN A 84 1.95 5.88 -7.52
CA GLN A 84 2.03 5.04 -8.71
C GLN A 84 0.68 4.42 -9.06
N ALA A 85 0.42 4.25 -10.36
CA ALA A 85 -0.70 3.46 -10.88
C ALA A 85 -0.25 2.76 -12.16
N ARG A 86 -0.46 1.44 -12.26
CA ARG A 86 -0.08 0.61 -13.41
C ARG A 86 -1.24 -0.31 -13.81
N PRO A 87 -1.39 -0.69 -15.09
CA PRO A 87 -2.33 -1.74 -15.48
C PRO A 87 -2.08 -3.04 -14.70
N GLN A 88 -3.15 -3.66 -14.18
CA GLN A 88 -3.08 -5.02 -13.68
C GLN A 88 -3.02 -5.99 -14.87
N ILE A 89 -1.97 -6.82 -14.97
CA ILE A 89 -1.73 -7.79 -16.07
C ILE A 89 -2.28 -9.16 -15.68
#